data_AF-A0A9X8YPJ1-F1
#
_entry.id   AF-A0A9X8YPJ1-F1
#
_cell.length_a   1.000
_cell.length_b   1.000
_cell.length_c   1.000
_cell.angle_alpha   90.00
_cell.angle_beta   90.00
_cell.angle_gamma   90.00
#
_symmetry.space_group_name_H-M   'P 1'
#
loop_
_entity.id
_entity.type
_entity.pdbx_description
1 polymer ?
#
loop_
_entity_poly.entity_id
_entity_poly.type
_entity_poly.pdbx_seq_one_letter_code
_entity_poly.pdbx_strand_id
1 'polypeptide(L)' 'GWYNKTGSTGGFSTYAVFIPAKNIAVVMLANKWFPNDDRVEAAYRIVQALDKR' A
#
# COMPACT_ATOMS: atom_id res chain seq x y z
N GLY A 1 -0.29 14.01 5.17
CA GLY A 1 -1.28 12.97 5.51
C GLY A 1 -0.92 11.67 4.82
N TRP A 2 -1.48 10.55 5.31
CA TRP A 2 -1.44 9.24 4.66
C TRP A 2 -2.72 9.07 3.85
N TYR A 3 -2.63 9.15 2.52
CA TYR A 3 -3.79 9.05 1.63
C TYR A 3 -3.73 7.74 0.89
N ASN A 4 -4.71 6.86 1.12
CA ASN A 4 -4.69 5.51 0.56
C ASN A 4 -6.04 5.06 0.02
N LYS A 5 -5.99 4.04 -0.85
CA LYS A 5 -7.17 3.36 -1.37
C LYS A 5 -6.90 1.87 -1.54
N THR A 6 -7.86 1.05 -1.11
CA THR A 6 -7.93 -0.39 -1.41
C THR A 6 -8.84 -0.64 -2.61
N GLY A 7 -8.56 -1.70 -3.36
CA GLY A 7 -9.44 -2.23 -4.40
C GLY A 7 -9.35 -3.75 -4.46
N SER A 8 -10.44 -4.43 -4.76
CA SER A 8 -10.44 -5.89 -4.92
C SER A 8 -11.49 -6.31 -5.95
N THR A 9 -11.18 -7.37 -6.70
CA THR A 9 -12.13 -8.15 -7.50
C THR A 9 -11.93 -9.63 -7.20
N GLY A 10 -12.74 -10.53 -7.76
CA GLY A 10 -12.78 -11.96 -7.39
C GLY A 10 -11.43 -12.73 -7.44
N GLY A 11 -10.41 -12.19 -8.10
CA GLY A 11 -9.05 -12.77 -8.11
C GLY A 11 -7.93 -11.75 -7.91
N PHE A 12 -8.23 -10.48 -7.62
CA PHE A 12 -7.21 -9.43 -7.55
C PHE A 12 -7.34 -8.59 -6.29
N SER A 13 -6.20 -8.10 -5.82
CA SER A 13 -6.09 -7.18 -4.69
C SER A 13 -5.15 -6.04 -5.05
N THR A 14 -5.59 -4.82 -4.75
CA THR A 14 -4.81 -3.61 -4.96
C THR A 14 -4.78 -2.75 -3.69
N TYR A 15 -3.68 -2.03 -3.53
CA TYR A 15 -3.50 -0.99 -2.53
C TYR A 15 -2.61 0.12 -3.10
N ALA A 16 -3.04 1.36 -2.96
CA ALA A 16 -2.22 2.53 -3.30
C ALA A 16 -2.16 3.47 -2.10
N VAL A 17 -0.97 4.01 -1.82
CA VAL A 17 -0.77 5.08 -0.84
C VAL A 17 0.18 6.13 -1.40
N PHE A 18 -0.09 7.40 -1.10
CA PHE A 18 0.87 8.48 -1.27
C PHE A 18 0.95 9.36 -0.01
N ILE A 19 2.14 9.87 0.27
CA ILE A 19 2.46 10.67 1.45
C ILE A 19 3.20 11.94 0.99
N PRO A 20 2.48 13.05 0.73
CA PRO A 20 3.07 14.26 0.15
C PRO A 20 4.25 14.82 0.96
N ALA A 21 4.12 14.83 2.29
CA ALA A 21 5.17 15.35 3.18
C ALA A 21 6.50 14.58 3.11
N LYS A 22 6.50 13.37 2.54
CA LYS A 22 7.69 12.52 2.41
C LYS A 22 8.14 12.33 0.95
N ASN A 23 7.39 12.86 -0.02
CA ASN A 23 7.59 12.54 -1.45
C ASN A 23 7.64 11.02 -1.73
N ILE A 24 6.84 10.22 -1.01
CA ILE A 24 6.77 8.76 -1.17
C ILE A 24 5.39 8.36 -1.68
N ALA A 25 5.36 7.42 -2.63
CA ALA A 25 4.17 6.70 -3.05
C ALA A 25 4.47 5.20 -3.22
N VAL A 26 3.51 4.36 -2.84
CA VAL A 26 3.59 2.89 -2.96
C VAL A 26 2.32 2.37 -3.62
N VAL A 27 2.49 1.53 -4.65
CA VAL A 27 1.40 0.83 -5.33
C VAL A 27 1.67 -0.66 -5.27
N MET A 28 0.70 -1.42 -4.77
CA MET A 28 0.74 -2.88 -4.70
C MET A 28 -0.39 -3.48 -5.53
N LEU A 29 -0.01 -4.41 -6.41
CA LEU A 29 -0.89 -5.14 -7.30
C LEU A 29 -0.67 -6.65 -7.10
N ALA A 30 -1.74 -7.38 -6.84
CA ALA A 30 -1.72 -8.82 -6.63
C ALA A 30 -2.80 -9.53 -7.44
N ASN A 31 -2.47 -10.68 -8.02
CA ASN A 31 -3.35 -11.61 -8.73
C ASN A 31 -3.92 -12.71 -7.82
N LYS A 32 -4.06 -12.40 -6.54
CA LYS A 32 -4.76 -13.21 -5.54
C LYS A 32 -5.46 -12.28 -4.56
N TRP A 33 -6.53 -12.77 -3.93
CA TRP A 33 -7.14 -12.06 -2.82
C TRP A 33 -6.24 -12.12 -1.58
N PHE A 34 -5.94 -10.95 -1.02
CA PHE A 34 -5.30 -10.79 0.28
C PHE A 34 -6.19 -9.94 1.19
N PRO A 35 -6.23 -10.18 2.51
CA PRO A 35 -6.88 -9.27 3.45
C PRO A 35 -6.44 -7.81 3.27
N ASN A 36 -7.33 -6.86 3.54
CA ASN A 36 -6.99 -5.43 3.43
C ASN A 36 -5.91 -5.04 4.46
N ASP A 37 -5.98 -5.60 5.66
CA ASP A 37 -5.07 -5.28 6.76
C ASP A 37 -3.63 -5.68 6.44
N ASP A 38 -3.43 -6.88 5.89
CA ASP A 38 -2.13 -7.36 5.40
C ASP A 38 -1.54 -6.42 4.35
N ARG A 39 -2.38 -5.88 3.45
CA ARG A 39 -1.95 -4.90 2.45
C ARG A 39 -1.52 -3.60 3.11
N VAL A 40 -2.30 -3.07 4.05
CA VAL A 40 -1.95 -1.83 4.77
C VAL A 40 -0.64 -2.01 5.53
N GLU A 41 -0.47 -3.14 6.23
CA GLU A 41 0.72 -3.44 7.00
C GLU A 41 1.97 -3.55 6.11
N ALA A 42 1.86 -4.25 4.98
CA ALA A 42 2.96 -4.36 4.02
C ALA A 42 3.40 -2.98 3.49
N ALA A 43 2.45 -2.13 3.08
CA ALA A 43 2.75 -0.77 2.63
C ALA A 43 3.41 0.06 3.74
N TYR A 44 2.93 -0.05 4.97
CA TYR A 44 3.50 0.64 6.12
C TYR A 44 4.97 0.26 6.36
N ARG A 45 5.29 -1.04 6.32
CA ARG A 45 6.67 -1.52 6.45
C ARG A 45 7.58 -1.03 5.32
N ILE A 46 7.10 -1.01 4.08
CA ILE A 46 7.84 -0.48 2.93
C ILE A 46 8.12 1.01 3.11
N VAL A 47 7.12 1.80 3.48
CA VAL A 47 7.29 3.24 3.71
C VAL A 47 8.29 3.50 4.83
N GLN A 48 8.21 2.77 5.96
CA GLN A 48 9.19 2.91 7.03
C GLN A 48 10.62 2.60 6.58
N ALA A 49 10.80 1.59 5.72
CA ALA A 49 12.12 1.24 5.20
C ALA A 49 12.68 2.33 4.27
N LEU A 50 11.82 2.97 3.47
CA LEU A 50 12.20 4.06 2.57
C LEU A 50 12.49 5.37 3.31
N ASP A 51 11.76 5.64 4.39
CA ASP A 51 11.88 6.86 5.22
C ASP A 51 13.15 6.88 6.09
N LYS A 52 13.78 5.73 6.30
CA LYS A 52 15.06 5.60 7.02
C LYS A 52 16.30 5.88 6.16
N ARG A 53 16.11 6.14 4.87
CA ARG A 53 17.18 6.46 3.90
C ARG A 53 17.38 7.97 3.83
#